data_AF-A0A917VW28-F1
#
_entry.id   AF-A0A917VW28-F1
#
_cell.length_a   1.000
_cell.length_b   1.000
_cell.length_c   1.000
_cell.angle_alpha   90.00
_cell.angle_beta   90.00
_cell.angle_gamma   90.00
#
_symmetry.space_group_name_H-M   'P 1'
#
loop_
_entity.id
_entity.type
_entity.pdbx_description
1 polymer ?
#
loop_
_entity_poly.entity_id
_entity_poly.type
_entity_poly.pdbx_seq_one_letter_code
_entity_poly.pdbx_strand_id
1 'polypeptide(L)'
;MDNIVLTARLDESYAIIGTGEYVRRMRKVLFKVVSVDDCDHGDGRICTECAPSWQLDYEFDEPFPFERVRRVTVCDLIDAGKIRVGDTVASPDSDVTVLITACGGLMLPDGRVFANPSAAANAARVHSAD
;
A
#
# COMPACT_ATOMS: atom_id res chain seq x y z
N MET A 1 -2.44 -2.14 28.96
CA MET A 1 -2.85 -2.07 27.54
C MET A 1 -2.63 -3.45 26.97
N ASP A 2 -3.70 -4.09 26.50
CA ASP A 2 -3.61 -5.41 25.91
C ASP A 2 -2.67 -5.40 24.71
N ASN A 3 -1.72 -6.34 24.66
CA ASN A 3 -0.83 -6.57 23.51
C ASN A 3 -1.64 -7.18 22.37
N ILE A 4 -2.62 -6.45 21.83
CA ILE A 4 -3.40 -6.91 20.68
C ILE A 4 -2.48 -6.86 19.46
N VAL A 5 -2.26 -8.04 18.86
CA VAL A 5 -1.53 -8.17 17.60
C VAL A 5 -2.54 -8.54 16.52
N LEU A 6 -2.63 -7.68 15.51
CA LEU A 6 -3.46 -7.88 14.33
C LEU A 6 -2.64 -8.54 13.24
N THR A 7 -3.31 -9.38 12.47
CA THR A 7 -2.76 -9.95 11.24
C THR A 7 -3.38 -9.23 10.06
N ALA A 8 -2.55 -8.85 9.10
CA ALA A 8 -3.00 -8.29 7.83
C ALA A 8 -2.28 -8.92 6.64
N ARG A 9 -2.88 -8.76 5.47
CA ARG A 9 -2.33 -9.19 4.19
C ARG A 9 -2.12 -7.97 3.30
N LEU A 10 -0.90 -7.84 2.77
CA LEU A 10 -0.57 -6.90 1.70
C LEU A 10 -0.48 -7.67 0.38
N ASP A 11 -1.26 -7.26 -0.61
CA ASP A 11 -1.13 -7.79 -1.96
C ASP A 11 0.04 -7.10 -2.66
N GLU A 12 1.13 -7.84 -2.87
CA GLU A 12 2.32 -7.40 -3.58
C GLU A 12 2.40 -7.98 -4.99
N SER A 13 1.27 -8.46 -5.51
CA SER A 13 1.19 -8.92 -6.90
C SER A 13 1.41 -7.77 -7.87
N TYR A 14 2.03 -8.07 -9.00
CA TYR A 14 2.30 -7.09 -10.04
C TYR A 14 2.23 -7.71 -11.43
N ALA A 15 1.93 -6.86 -12.41
CA ALA A 15 2.08 -7.17 -13.83
C ALA A 15 3.37 -6.54 -14.36
N ILE A 16 3.97 -7.11 -15.40
CA ILE A 16 5.10 -6.51 -16.11
C ILE A 16 4.62 -5.98 -17.46
N ILE A 17 4.72 -4.66 -17.65
CA ILE A 17 4.37 -4.02 -18.93
C ILE A 17 5.37 -4.51 -19.99
N GLY A 18 4.85 -4.94 -21.14
CA GLY A 18 5.63 -5.39 -22.28
C GLY A 18 5.72 -6.91 -22.42
N THR A 19 5.65 -7.66 -21.31
CA THR A 19 5.59 -9.14 -21.36
C THR A 19 4.19 -9.69 -21.10
N GLY A 20 3.35 -8.93 -20.39
CA GLY A 20 2.03 -9.39 -19.96
C GLY A 20 2.09 -10.43 -18.85
N GLU A 21 3.27 -10.68 -18.28
CA GLU A 21 3.44 -11.57 -17.14
C GLU A 21 2.74 -11.00 -15.90
N TYR A 22 2.12 -11.88 -15.11
CA TYR A 22 1.50 -11.54 -13.85
C TYR A 22 2.07 -12.41 -12.72
N VAL A 23 2.72 -11.75 -11.76
CA VAL A 23 3.31 -12.40 -10.59
C VAL A 23 2.38 -12.20 -9.40
N ARG A 24 1.92 -13.32 -8.80
CA ARG A 24 1.11 -13.30 -7.58
C ARG A 24 1.98 -13.36 -6.35
N ARG A 25 1.82 -12.41 -5.43
CA ARG A 25 2.54 -12.38 -4.16
C ARG A 25 1.70 -11.76 -3.07
N MET A 26 1.43 -12.53 -2.02
CA MET A 26 0.77 -12.04 -0.80
C MET A 26 1.75 -12.03 0.35
N ARG A 27 1.88 -10.90 1.04
CA ARG A 27 2.70 -10.78 2.25
C ARG A 27 1.82 -10.73 3.48
N LYS A 28 2.08 -11.61 4.45
CA LYS A 28 1.48 -11.53 5.79
C LYS A 28 2.28 -10.53 6.62
N VAL A 29 1.58 -9.60 7.27
CA VAL A 29 2.18 -8.55 8.11
C VAL A 29 1.48 -8.54 9.47
N LEU A 30 2.25 -8.34 10.53
CA LEU A 30 1.75 -8.26 11.89
C LEU A 30 1.78 -6.80 12.34
N PHE A 31 0.67 -6.35 12.93
CA PHE A 31 0.56 -5.00 13.49
C PHE A 31 0.26 -5.08 14.97
N LYS A 32 1.00 -4.33 15.78
CA LYS A 32 0.73 -4.15 17.19
C LYS A 32 -0.18 -2.94 17.39
N VAL A 33 -1.31 -3.15 18.06
CA VAL A 33 -2.18 -2.04 18.46
C VAL A 33 -1.49 -1.23 19.56
N VAL A 34 -1.41 0.08 19.36
CA VAL A 34 -0.80 1.04 20.28
C VAL A 34 -1.71 2.25 20.48
N SER A 35 -1.43 3.04 21.52
CA SER A 35 -2.08 4.33 21.72
C SER A 35 -1.67 5.31 20.60
N VAL A 36 -2.41 6.41 20.44
CA VAL A 36 -2.06 7.45 19.46
C VAL A 36 -0.69 8.06 19.80
N ASP A 37 -0.43 8.30 21.09
CA ASP A 37 0.81 8.90 21.57
C ASP A 37 2.05 8.02 21.34
N ASP A 38 1.86 6.70 21.26
CA ASP A 38 2.94 5.72 21.06
C ASP A 38 3.11 5.31 19.58
N CYS A 39 2.31 5.88 18.67
CA CYS A 39 2.33 5.55 17.25
C CYS A 39 3.45 6.32 16.54
N ASP A 40 4.42 5.59 15.98
CA ASP A 40 5.56 6.16 15.25
C ASP A 40 5.39 6.06 13.72
N HIS A 41 4.20 5.65 13.25
CA HIS A 41 3.89 5.40 11.83
C HIS A 41 4.87 4.44 11.13
N GLY A 42 5.73 3.76 11.90
CA GLY A 42 6.72 2.82 11.41
C GLY A 42 6.19 1.39 11.38
N ASP A 43 7.00 0.50 10.78
CA ASP A 43 6.65 -0.89 10.51
C ASP A 43 5.99 -1.60 11.70
N GLY A 44 4.72 -1.96 11.52
CA GLY A 44 4.01 -2.87 12.41
C GLY A 44 3.40 -2.26 13.66
N ARG A 45 3.13 -0.94 13.70
CA ARG A 45 2.31 -0.31 14.75
C ARG A 45 1.07 0.37 14.17
N ILE A 46 -0.05 0.24 14.86
CA ILE A 46 -1.34 0.79 14.42
C ILE A 46 -2.09 1.41 15.60
N CYS A 47 -2.59 2.62 15.41
CA CYS A 47 -3.47 3.31 16.37
C CYS A 47 -4.82 3.64 15.71
N THR A 48 -5.77 4.15 16.49
CA THR A 48 -7.13 4.46 16.02
C THR A 48 -7.17 5.49 14.89
N GLU A 49 -6.22 6.43 14.85
CA GLU A 49 -6.20 7.50 13.83
C GLU A 49 -5.56 7.03 12.52
N CYS A 50 -4.61 6.10 12.60
CA CYS A 50 -3.91 5.55 11.44
C CYS A 50 -4.64 4.36 10.81
N ALA A 51 -5.48 3.68 11.57
CA ALA A 51 -6.19 2.49 11.13
C ALA A 51 -6.97 2.68 9.81
N PRO A 52 -7.65 3.83 9.56
CA PRO A 52 -8.23 4.10 8.25
C PRO A 52 -7.23 4.08 7.09
N SER A 53 -6.04 4.67 7.28
CA SER A 53 -5.01 4.73 6.24
C SER A 53 -4.44 3.35 5.93
N TRP A 54 -4.11 2.56 6.97
CA TRP A 54 -3.59 1.21 6.78
C TRP A 54 -4.57 0.28 6.03
N GLN A 55 -5.87 0.45 6.23
CA GLN A 55 -6.91 -0.31 5.53
C GLN A 55 -6.98 0.00 4.02
N LEU A 56 -6.36 1.08 3.55
CA LEU A 56 -6.28 1.39 2.11
C LEU A 56 -5.39 0.42 1.36
N ASP A 57 -4.39 -0.15 2.02
CA ASP A 57 -3.41 -1.05 1.40
C ASP A 57 -3.51 -2.48 1.93
N TYR A 58 -3.79 -2.62 3.22
CA TYR A 58 -3.75 -3.89 3.94
C TYR A 58 -5.16 -4.42 4.21
N GLU A 59 -5.33 -5.73 3.99
CA GLU A 59 -6.53 -6.46 4.36
C GLU A 59 -6.33 -7.09 5.75
N PHE A 60 -6.96 -6.52 6.78
CA PHE A 60 -6.86 -7.02 8.16
C PHE A 60 -7.84 -8.15 8.43
N ASP A 61 -7.37 -9.20 9.08
CA ASP A 61 -8.20 -10.31 9.56
C ASP A 61 -9.10 -9.87 10.73
N GLU A 62 -10.18 -10.64 10.99
CA GLU A 62 -11.05 -10.44 12.14
C GLU A 62 -10.56 -11.21 13.38
N PRO A 63 -10.79 -10.70 14.61
CA PRO A 63 -11.48 -9.45 14.94
C PRO A 63 -10.58 -8.23 14.73
N PHE A 64 -11.12 -7.19 14.08
CA PHE A 64 -10.47 -5.90 13.91
C PHE A 64 -11.10 -4.85 14.84
N PRO A 65 -10.33 -4.21 15.74
CA PRO A 65 -10.89 -3.39 16.82
C PRO A 65 -11.27 -1.96 16.42
N PHE A 66 -11.02 -1.55 15.17
CA PHE A 66 -11.29 -0.20 14.68
C PHE A 66 -12.41 -0.20 13.66
N GLU A 67 -12.98 0.98 13.40
CA GLU A 67 -13.99 1.15 12.35
C GLU A 67 -13.44 0.72 10.98
N ARG A 68 -14.24 -0.07 10.27
CA ARG A 68 -13.92 -0.49 8.91
C ARG A 68 -14.18 0.66 7.95
N VAL A 69 -13.18 0.98 7.14
CA VAL A 69 -13.32 2.01 6.11
C VAL A 69 -13.32 1.40 4.71
N ARG A 70 -13.98 2.07 3.78
CA ARG A 70 -13.94 1.68 2.36
C ARG A 70 -12.54 1.97 1.82
N ARG A 71 -11.94 0.97 1.17
CA ARG A 71 -10.71 1.13 0.39
C ARG A 71 -10.94 2.06 -0.80
N VAL A 72 -10.11 3.10 -0.90
CA VAL A 72 -10.02 3.99 -2.07
C VAL A 72 -8.94 3.46 -2.99
N THR A 73 -9.29 3.19 -4.25
CA THR A 73 -8.36 2.71 -5.27
C THR A 73 -7.78 3.87 -6.09
N VAL A 74 -6.70 3.61 -6.82
CA VAL A 74 -6.16 4.57 -7.81
C VAL A 74 -7.21 4.89 -8.87
N CYS A 75 -8.02 3.90 -9.31
CA CYS A 75 -9.15 4.14 -10.20
C CYS A 75 -10.16 5.12 -9.61
N ASP A 76 -10.55 4.95 -8.34
CA ASP A 76 -11.48 5.89 -7.68
C ASP A 76 -10.92 7.32 -7.67
N LEU A 77 -9.60 7.49 -7.51
CA LEU A 77 -8.94 8.80 -7.55
C LEU A 77 -8.90 9.41 -8.96
N ILE A 78 -8.71 8.57 -9.99
CA ILE A 78 -8.78 8.99 -11.40
C ILE A 78 -10.21 9.44 -11.73
N ASP A 79 -11.21 8.62 -11.39
CA ASP A 79 -12.62 8.89 -11.65
C ASP A 79 -13.11 10.15 -10.93
N ALA A 80 -12.61 10.41 -9.73
CA ALA A 80 -12.85 11.63 -8.97
C ALA A 80 -12.06 12.86 -9.47
N GLY A 81 -11.21 12.70 -10.50
CA GLY A 81 -10.38 13.76 -11.08
C GLY A 81 -9.30 14.30 -10.14
N LYS A 82 -8.90 13.51 -9.13
CA LYS A 82 -7.87 13.89 -8.14
C LYS A 82 -6.45 13.67 -8.65
N ILE A 83 -6.28 12.67 -9.51
CA ILE A 83 -5.05 12.34 -10.22
C ILE A 83 -5.39 12.04 -11.69
N ARG A 84 -4.39 12.04 -12.57
CA ARG A 84 -4.57 11.74 -13.99
C ARG A 84 -3.67 10.59 -14.44
N VAL A 85 -4.12 9.88 -15.46
CA VAL A 85 -3.30 8.91 -16.17
C VAL A 85 -2.08 9.62 -16.76
N GLY A 86 -0.90 9.01 -16.57
CA GLY A 86 0.38 9.58 -16.98
C GLY A 86 1.00 10.53 -15.96
N ASP A 87 0.29 10.86 -14.86
CA ASP A 87 0.90 11.61 -13.77
C ASP A 87 2.04 10.81 -13.14
N THR A 88 3.06 11.55 -12.74
CA THR A 88 4.23 11.04 -12.04
C THR A 88 4.11 11.45 -10.57
N VAL A 89 3.99 10.48 -9.68
CA VAL A 89 3.80 10.70 -8.24
C VAL A 89 5.05 10.24 -7.49
N ALA A 90 5.66 11.16 -6.75
CA ALA A 90 6.73 10.82 -5.82
C ALA A 90 6.12 10.42 -4.48
N SER A 91 6.63 9.33 -3.90
CA SER A 91 6.32 8.98 -2.52
C SER A 91 7.02 9.96 -1.58
N PRO A 92 6.34 10.54 -0.57
CA PRO A 92 6.99 11.44 0.39
C PRO A 92 8.03 10.71 1.26
N ASP A 93 7.88 9.39 1.43
CA ASP A 93 8.68 8.57 2.35
C ASP A 93 9.80 7.77 1.65
N SER A 94 9.97 7.96 0.34
CA SER A 94 11.01 7.28 -0.46
C SER A 94 11.29 8.02 -1.77
N ASP A 95 12.51 7.94 -2.29
CA ASP A 95 12.90 8.50 -3.61
C ASP A 95 12.25 7.80 -4.82
N VAL A 96 11.25 6.96 -4.55
CA VAL A 96 10.53 6.18 -5.54
C VAL A 96 9.47 7.06 -6.16
N THR A 97 9.54 7.11 -7.48
CA THR A 97 8.56 7.78 -8.32
C THR A 97 7.79 6.74 -9.11
N VAL A 98 6.47 6.87 -9.13
CA VAL A 98 5.57 5.96 -9.87
C VAL A 98 4.80 6.71 -10.95
N LEU A 99 4.51 6.03 -12.06
CA LEU A 99 3.63 6.54 -13.10
C LEU A 99 2.23 5.92 -12.97
N ILE A 100 1.20 6.77 -13.00
CA ILE A 100 -0.20 6.33 -12.96
C ILE A 100 -0.58 5.76 -14.34
N THR A 101 -0.87 4.47 -14.41
CA THR A 101 -1.23 3.80 -15.67
C THR A 101 -2.70 3.96 -16.00
N ALA A 102 -3.06 3.73 -17.27
CA ALA A 102 -4.45 3.78 -17.74
C ALA A 102 -5.37 2.72 -17.10
N CYS A 103 -4.80 1.64 -16.54
CA CYS A 103 -5.56 0.63 -15.81
C CYS A 103 -5.64 0.90 -14.30
N GLY A 104 -5.26 2.10 -13.84
CA GLY A 104 -5.25 2.46 -12.42
C GLY A 104 -4.15 1.75 -11.63
N GLY A 105 -3.06 1.39 -12.29
CA GLY A 105 -1.88 0.83 -11.65
C GLY A 105 -0.81 1.88 -11.35
N LEU A 106 0.10 1.52 -10.47
CA LEU A 106 1.30 2.28 -10.12
C LEU A 106 2.51 1.61 -10.76
N MET A 107 3.05 2.22 -11.81
CA MET A 107 4.18 1.66 -12.54
C MET A 107 5.50 2.19 -12.00
N LEU A 108 6.39 1.27 -11.64
CA LEU A 108 7.79 1.56 -11.30
C LEU A 108 8.63 1.76 -12.56
N PRO A 109 9.81 2.42 -12.47
CA PRO A 109 10.72 2.60 -13.61
C PRO A 109 11.19 1.29 -14.27
N ASP A 110 11.17 0.18 -13.53
CA ASP A 110 11.52 -1.15 -14.03
C ASP A 110 10.38 -1.85 -14.82
N GLY A 111 9.23 -1.19 -14.99
CA GLY A 111 8.10 -1.67 -15.78
C GLY A 111 7.11 -2.55 -15.01
N ARG A 112 7.34 -2.82 -13.71
CA ARG A 112 6.35 -3.50 -12.86
C ARG A 112 5.21 -2.55 -12.49
N VAL A 113 3.98 -3.06 -12.53
CA VAL A 113 2.75 -2.34 -12.22
C VAL A 113 2.05 -2.98 -11.05
N PHE A 114 1.85 -2.20 -9.98
CA PHE A 114 1.21 -2.62 -8.74
C PHE A 114 -0.16 -1.98 -8.58
N ALA A 115 -1.05 -2.63 -7.83
CA ALA A 115 -2.40 -2.12 -7.57
C ALA A 115 -2.50 -1.20 -6.34
N ASN A 116 -1.47 -1.11 -5.50
CA ASN A 116 -1.49 -0.32 -4.28
C ASN A 116 -0.14 0.36 -3.96
N PRO A 117 -0.15 1.54 -3.32
CA PRO A 117 1.05 2.30 -2.97
C PRO A 117 2.06 1.54 -2.12
N SER A 118 1.65 0.89 -1.02
CA SER A 118 2.56 0.18 -0.12
C SER A 118 3.35 -0.92 -0.84
N ALA A 119 2.71 -1.70 -1.72
CA ALA A 119 3.39 -2.73 -2.51
C ALA A 119 4.42 -2.14 -3.49
N ALA A 120 4.05 -1.06 -4.19
CA ALA A 120 4.96 -0.38 -5.11
C ALA A 120 6.20 0.18 -4.37
N ALA A 121 5.98 0.82 -3.22
CA ALA A 121 7.05 1.37 -2.39
C ALA A 121 7.97 0.26 -1.84
N ASN A 122 7.40 -0.83 -1.31
CA ASN A 122 8.17 -1.98 -0.83
C ASN A 122 9.03 -2.59 -1.94
N ALA A 123 8.46 -2.78 -3.14
CA ALA A 123 9.15 -3.37 -4.28
C ALA A 123 10.31 -2.50 -4.80
N ALA A 124 10.17 -1.19 -4.72
CA ALA A 124 11.20 -0.25 -5.14
C ALA A 124 12.34 -0.12 -4.12
N ARG A 125 12.04 -0.17 -2.81
CA ARG A 125 13.08 -0.20 -1.75
C ARG A 125 14.01 -1.41 -1.87
N VAL A 126 13.48 -2.58 -2.21
CA VAL A 126 14.27 -3.81 -2.38
C VAL A 126 15.32 -3.69 -3.51
N HIS A 127 15.10 -2.84 -4.51
CA HIS A 127 16.06 -2.61 -5.59
C HIS A 127 16.99 -1.40 -5.38
N SER A 128 16.77 -0.61 -4.33
CA SER A 128 17.64 0.54 -4.00
C SER A 128 18.80 0.14 -3.07
N ALA A 129 18.87 -1.13 -2.66
CA ALA A 129 19.85 -1.66 -1.71
C ALA A 129 20.98 -2.48 -2.38
N ASP A 130 21.10 -2.42 -3.71
CA ASP A 130 22.20 -2.99 -4.50
C ASP A 130 23.17 -1.91 -5.00
#